data_AF-A0A6B3CI05-F1
#
_entry.id   AF-A0A6B3CI05-F1
#
_cell.length_a   1.000
_cell.length_b   1.000
_cell.length_c   1.000
_cell.angle_alpha   90.00
_cell.angle_beta   90.00
_cell.angle_gamma   90.00
#
_symmetry.space_group_name_H-M   'P 1'
#
loop_
_entity.id
_entity.type
_entity.pdbx_description
1 polymer ?
#
loop_
_entity_poly.entity_id
_entity_poly.type
_entity_poly.pdbx_seq_one_letter_code
_entity_poly.pdbx_strand_id
1 'polypeptide(L)'
;VHNFVGERVDGYAQPLCILTRPAAEALHRAQTRLLRQGYSLKVYDCYRPQRAVDHFVRWAEDLDDQRMKAEFYPEVDKTRLFADGYIAEKSGHSRGSTVDLTLVRLPAKPTRPYHPGQPLVSCFAPQDERFPDNSVDMGTGYDCFDTRSHTLDPRIQGNRHANRMLLKNT
;
A
#
# COMPACT_ATOMS: atom_id res chain seq x y z
N VAL A 1 -1.33 9.40 11.49
CA VAL A 1 -0.76 8.30 10.68
C VAL A 1 -1.89 7.78 9.80
N HIS A 2 -1.62 7.37 8.56
CA HIS A 2 -2.64 6.91 7.60
C HIS A 2 -2.31 5.50 7.14
N ASN A 3 -3.00 4.52 7.73
CA ASN A 3 -2.96 3.09 7.40
C ASN A 3 -4.24 2.46 7.95
N PHE A 4 -4.47 1.18 7.65
CA PHE A 4 -5.68 0.44 8.04
C PHE A 4 -5.86 0.25 9.55
N VAL A 5 -4.79 0.34 10.36
CA VAL A 5 -4.88 0.31 11.83
C VAL A 5 -5.35 1.67 12.38
N GLY A 6 -5.03 2.76 11.68
CA GLY A 6 -5.40 4.12 12.09
C GLY A 6 -4.47 4.75 13.13
N GLU A 7 -3.37 4.08 13.46
CA GLU A 7 -2.35 4.56 14.38
C GLU A 7 -0.93 4.18 13.94
N ARG A 8 0.07 4.52 14.75
CA ARG A 8 1.45 4.17 14.46
C ARG A 8 1.65 2.68 14.76
N VAL A 9 2.02 1.92 13.73
CA VAL A 9 2.33 0.50 13.86
C VAL A 9 3.61 0.28 14.67
N ASP A 10 3.60 -0.72 15.55
CA ASP A 10 4.73 -1.04 16.41
C ASP A 10 6.01 -1.33 15.62
N GLY A 11 7.15 -0.83 16.09
CA GLY A 11 8.45 -1.07 15.46
C GLY A 11 8.81 -0.12 14.33
N TYR A 12 7.86 0.62 13.74
CA TYR A 12 8.16 1.72 12.82
C TYR A 12 8.56 2.98 13.56
N ALA A 13 9.79 3.05 14.05
CA ALA A 13 10.31 4.16 14.87
C ALA A 13 10.60 5.45 14.06
N GLN A 14 10.75 5.36 12.74
CA GLN A 14 10.99 6.49 11.84
C GLN A 14 10.41 6.18 10.45
N PRO A 15 10.10 7.19 9.61
CA PRO A 15 9.63 6.99 8.25
C PRO A 15 10.80 6.63 7.31
N LEU A 16 11.44 5.48 7.57
CA LEU A 16 12.58 4.98 6.81
C LEU A 16 12.24 3.64 6.16
N CYS A 17 12.60 3.51 4.89
CA CYS A 17 12.61 2.23 4.20
C CYS A 17 13.96 1.54 4.45
N ILE A 18 13.93 0.39 5.14
CA ILE A 18 15.11 -0.45 5.34
C ILE A 18 14.97 -1.68 4.42
N LEU A 19 16.01 -1.94 3.62
CA LEU A 19 16.08 -3.08 2.72
C LEU A 19 17.43 -3.79 2.87
N THR A 20 17.47 -5.08 2.54
CA THR A 20 18.75 -5.75 2.28
C THR A 20 19.45 -5.06 1.11
N ARG A 21 20.78 -5.08 1.12
CA ARG A 21 21.59 -4.47 0.05
C ARG A 21 21.16 -4.94 -1.36
N PRO A 22 20.98 -6.26 -1.64
CA PRO A 22 20.55 -6.70 -2.96
C PRO A 22 19.18 -6.14 -3.38
N ALA A 23 18.23 -6.04 -2.45
CA ALA A 23 16.91 -5.47 -2.73
C ALA A 23 16.99 -3.96 -3.01
N ALA A 24 17.80 -3.22 -2.25
CA ALA A 24 18.03 -1.79 -2.49
C ALA A 24 18.68 -1.53 -3.86
N GLU A 25 19.66 -2.35 -4.26
CA GLU A 25 20.31 -2.25 -5.58
C GLU A 25 19.33 -2.58 -6.71
N ALA A 26 18.45 -3.57 -6.53
CA ALA A 26 17.40 -3.89 -7.49
C ALA A 26 16.39 -2.74 -7.63
N LEU A 27 15.95 -2.17 -6.49
CA LEU A 27 15.05 -1.02 -6.46
C LEU A 27 15.67 0.20 -7.19
N HIS A 28 16.97 0.44 -7.01
CA HIS A 28 17.69 1.49 -7.71
C HIS A 28 17.71 1.29 -9.24
N ARG A 29 17.90 0.05 -9.72
CA ARG A 29 17.83 -0.27 -11.15
C ARG A 29 16.43 -0.04 -11.72
N ALA A 30 15.39 -0.47 -11.00
CA ALA A 30 14.00 -0.24 -11.36
C ALA A 30 13.69 1.27 -11.45
N GLN A 31 14.08 2.05 -10.44
CA GLN A 31 13.97 3.51 -10.43
C GLN A 31 14.64 4.12 -11.66
N THR A 32 15.88 3.75 -11.95
CA THR A 32 16.64 4.29 -13.09
C THR A 32 15.97 3.99 -14.43
N ARG A 33 15.37 2.81 -14.59
CA ARG A 33 14.60 2.43 -15.78
C ARG A 33 13.31 3.25 -15.92
N LEU A 34 12.61 3.49 -14.83
CA LEU A 34 11.34 4.24 -14.83
C LEU A 34 11.55 5.74 -15.04
N LEU A 35 12.63 6.32 -14.52
CA LEU A 35 12.97 7.73 -14.72
C LEU A 35 13.08 8.08 -16.21
N ARG A 36 13.66 7.17 -17.02
CA ARG A 36 13.75 7.33 -18.49
C ARG A 36 12.40 7.30 -19.19
N GLN A 37 11.37 6.78 -18.53
CA GLN A 37 10.00 6.69 -19.03
C GLN A 37 9.10 7.80 -18.45
N GLY A 38 9.66 8.75 -17.69
CA GLY A 38 8.91 9.84 -17.07
C GLY A 38 8.17 9.44 -15.79
N TYR A 39 8.62 8.38 -15.11
CA TYR A 39 8.06 7.91 -13.83
C TYR A 39 9.13 7.85 -12.74
N SER A 40 8.71 8.04 -11.49
CA SER A 40 9.49 7.68 -10.30
C SER A 40 8.75 6.62 -9.51
N LEU A 41 9.46 5.91 -8.64
CA LEU A 41 8.88 5.04 -7.63
C LEU A 41 8.51 5.84 -6.39
N LYS A 42 7.39 5.46 -5.77
CA LYS A 42 7.00 5.83 -4.40
C LYS A 42 6.92 4.57 -3.58
N VAL A 43 7.56 4.58 -2.42
CA VAL A 43 7.66 3.43 -1.51
C VAL A 43 6.77 3.66 -0.30
N TYR A 44 5.96 2.67 0.06
CA TYR A 44 5.09 2.69 1.23
C TYR A 44 5.65 1.90 2.40
N ASP A 45 6.14 0.69 2.13
CA ASP A 45 6.69 -0.18 3.16
C ASP A 45 7.86 -1.03 2.66
N CYS A 46 8.78 -1.34 3.56
CA CYS A 46 10.00 -2.12 3.33
C CYS A 46 10.15 -3.14 4.46
N TYR A 47 11.31 -3.25 5.12
CA TYR A 47 11.46 -4.12 6.27
C TYR A 47 10.40 -3.84 7.34
N ARG A 48 9.59 -4.86 7.62
CA ARG A 48 8.56 -4.87 8.65
C ARG A 48 9.03 -5.75 9.81
N PRO A 49 9.34 -5.19 10.99
CA PRO A 49 9.77 -6.01 12.11
C PRO A 49 8.62 -6.93 12.56
N GLN A 50 8.93 -8.10 13.14
CA GLN A 50 7.88 -9.04 13.59
C GLN A 50 6.87 -8.38 14.52
N ARG A 51 7.30 -7.49 15.42
CA ARG A 51 6.39 -6.73 16.30
C ARG A 51 5.32 -5.90 15.56
N ALA A 52 5.60 -5.44 14.33
CA ALA A 52 4.62 -4.77 13.49
C ALA A 52 3.57 -5.75 12.95
N VAL A 53 4.03 -6.95 12.56
CA VAL A 53 3.14 -8.05 12.15
C VAL A 53 2.25 -8.47 13.31
N ASP A 54 2.83 -8.63 14.50
CA ASP A 54 2.08 -8.96 15.72
C ASP A 54 1.07 -7.86 16.07
N HIS A 55 1.38 -6.59 15.82
CA HIS A 55 0.41 -5.49 15.94
C HIS A 55 -0.75 -5.69 14.95
N PHE A 56 -0.48 -5.96 13.68
CA PHE A 56 -1.53 -6.24 12.70
C PHE A 56 -2.42 -7.42 13.08
N VAL A 57 -1.85 -8.48 13.65
CA VAL A 57 -2.62 -9.63 14.15
C VAL A 57 -3.53 -9.20 15.30
N ARG A 58 -3.00 -8.55 16.34
CA ARG A 58 -3.82 -8.05 17.47
C ARG A 58 -4.92 -7.11 17.01
N TRP A 59 -4.62 -6.21 16.08
CA TRP A 59 -5.61 -5.32 15.49
C TRP A 59 -6.69 -6.10 14.73
N ALA A 60 -6.33 -7.12 13.95
CA ALA A 60 -7.29 -7.90 13.18
C ALA A 60 -8.21 -8.75 14.07
N GLU A 61 -7.72 -9.20 15.24
CA GLU A 61 -8.49 -9.92 16.26
C GLU A 61 -9.47 -9.01 17.03
N ASP A 62 -9.17 -7.71 17.17
CA ASP A 62 -10.08 -6.72 17.75
C ASP A 62 -11.18 -6.35 16.74
N LEU A 63 -12.29 -7.08 16.73
CA LEU A 63 -13.38 -6.89 15.77
C LEU A 63 -14.14 -5.56 15.92
N ASP A 64 -14.03 -4.91 17.09
CA ASP A 64 -14.70 -3.64 17.37
C ASP A 64 -13.94 -2.46 16.76
N ASP A 65 -12.62 -2.59 16.58
CA ASP A 65 -11.81 -1.56 15.93
C ASP A 65 -12.02 -1.53 14.40
N GLN A 66 -13.07 -0.85 13.97
CA GLN A 66 -13.39 -0.64 12.54
C GLN A 66 -13.18 0.81 12.10
N ARG A 67 -12.37 1.58 12.83
CA ARG A 67 -12.24 3.03 12.64
C ARG A 67 -11.80 3.43 11.23
N MET A 68 -10.98 2.61 10.56
CA MET A 68 -10.47 2.86 9.21
C MET A 68 -11.19 2.07 8.11
N LYS A 69 -12.23 1.29 8.45
CA LYS A 69 -12.92 0.37 7.54
C LYS A 69 -13.41 1.03 6.26
N ALA A 70 -14.03 2.19 6.38
CA ALA A 70 -14.64 2.90 5.25
C ALA A 70 -13.65 3.23 4.12
N GLU A 71 -12.35 3.31 4.42
CA GLU A 71 -11.30 3.48 3.42
C GLU A 71 -10.68 2.14 3.03
N PHE A 72 -10.12 1.38 3.97
CA PHE A 72 -9.20 0.29 3.62
C PHE A 72 -9.87 -1.06 3.34
N TYR A 73 -11.05 -1.32 3.89
CA TYR A 73 -11.76 -2.61 3.76
C TYR A 73 -13.29 -2.44 3.80
N PRO A 74 -13.87 -1.54 2.98
CA PRO A 74 -15.27 -1.12 3.12
C PRO A 74 -16.26 -2.27 2.85
N GLU A 75 -15.93 -3.17 1.92
CA GLU A 75 -16.78 -4.31 1.53
C GLU A 75 -16.37 -5.64 2.22
N VAL A 76 -15.29 -5.65 3.01
CA VAL A 76 -14.77 -6.87 3.65
C VAL A 76 -15.11 -6.87 5.13
N ASP A 77 -15.73 -7.96 5.59
CA ASP A 77 -15.93 -8.22 7.01
C ASP A 77 -14.57 -8.45 7.70
N LYS A 78 -14.32 -7.78 8.83
CA LYS A 78 -13.04 -7.84 9.52
C LYS A 78 -12.68 -9.27 9.95
N THR A 79 -13.68 -10.10 10.24
CA THR A 79 -13.51 -11.54 10.57
C THR A 79 -12.85 -12.34 9.44
N ARG A 80 -12.89 -11.83 8.20
CA ARG A 80 -12.35 -12.51 7.02
C ARG A 80 -10.91 -12.11 6.68
N LEU A 81 -10.32 -11.11 7.32
CA LEU A 81 -9.02 -10.57 6.90
C LEU A 81 -7.89 -11.62 6.88
N PHE A 82 -7.94 -12.59 7.79
CA PHE A 82 -7.01 -13.74 7.77
C PHE A 82 -7.37 -14.75 6.68
N ALA A 83 -8.65 -15.13 6.58
CA ALA A 83 -9.13 -16.13 5.63
C ALA A 83 -8.92 -15.70 4.16
N ASP A 84 -9.08 -14.41 3.89
CA ASP A 84 -8.89 -13.81 2.57
C ASP A 84 -7.42 -13.43 2.32
N GLY A 85 -6.52 -13.64 3.29
CA GLY A 85 -5.06 -13.50 3.14
C GLY A 85 -4.53 -12.08 3.17
N TYR A 86 -5.33 -11.09 3.59
CA TYR A 86 -4.90 -9.70 3.73
C TYR A 86 -3.99 -9.48 4.94
N ILE A 87 -4.19 -10.26 6.01
CA ILE A 87 -3.35 -10.27 7.21
C ILE A 87 -2.73 -11.67 7.36
N ALA A 88 -1.44 -11.71 7.67
CA ALA A 88 -0.70 -12.95 7.88
C ALA A 88 0.23 -12.82 9.11
N GLU A 89 0.33 -13.88 9.90
CA GLU A 89 1.21 -13.94 11.09
C GLU A 89 2.71 -13.87 10.73
N LYS A 90 3.04 -14.16 9.47
CA LYS A 90 4.40 -14.09 8.92
C LYS A 90 4.38 -13.29 7.62
N SER A 91 5.10 -12.17 7.61
CA SER A 91 5.20 -11.31 6.43
C SER A 91 6.51 -11.54 5.66
N GLY A 92 6.44 -11.49 4.33
CA GLY A 92 7.63 -11.43 3.48
C GLY A 92 8.49 -10.19 3.76
N HIS A 93 7.88 -9.10 4.22
CA HIS A 93 8.58 -7.87 4.62
C HIS A 93 9.56 -8.10 5.77
N SER A 94 9.29 -9.06 6.67
CA SER A 94 10.17 -9.40 7.79
C SER A 94 11.53 -9.96 7.36
N ARG A 95 11.70 -10.34 6.07
CA ARG A 95 12.99 -10.75 5.50
C ARG A 95 13.82 -9.58 4.96
N GLY A 96 13.26 -8.38 4.87
CA GLY A 96 13.95 -7.17 4.41
C GLY A 96 14.17 -7.07 2.88
N SER A 97 13.60 -7.97 2.08
CA SER A 97 13.71 -7.96 0.61
C SER A 97 12.36 -7.84 -0.10
N THR A 98 11.32 -7.46 0.63
CA THR A 98 9.99 -7.16 0.09
C THR A 98 9.75 -5.66 0.20
N VAL A 99 9.12 -5.07 -0.81
CA VAL A 99 8.82 -3.64 -0.87
C VAL A 99 7.43 -3.44 -1.44
N ASP A 100 6.66 -2.57 -0.79
CA ASP A 100 5.39 -2.06 -1.30
C ASP A 100 5.64 -0.72 -1.96
N LEU A 101 5.29 -0.60 -3.23
CA LEU A 101 5.59 0.59 -4.03
C LEU A 101 4.58 0.81 -5.16
N THR A 102 4.63 2.01 -5.73
CA THR A 102 3.83 2.40 -6.90
C THR A 102 4.63 3.31 -7.83
N LEU A 103 3.99 3.72 -8.93
CA LEU A 103 4.51 4.69 -9.88
C LEU A 103 3.95 6.09 -9.59
N VAL A 104 4.81 7.10 -9.74
CA VAL A 104 4.47 8.52 -9.73
C VAL A 104 4.89 9.11 -11.07
N ARG A 105 3.98 9.77 -11.78
CA ARG A 105 4.32 10.46 -13.03
C ARG A 105 5.13 11.72 -12.73
N LEU A 106 6.17 11.96 -13.52
CA LEU A 106 6.99 13.17 -13.43
C LEU A 106 6.37 14.33 -14.24
N PRO A 107 6.48 15.59 -13.76
CA PRO A 107 7.02 15.98 -12.45
C PRO A 107 6.08 15.56 -11.31
N ALA A 108 6.67 15.07 -10.21
CA ALA A 108 5.92 14.57 -9.07
C ALA A 108 5.14 15.71 -8.39
N LYS A 109 3.82 15.50 -8.20
CA LYS A 109 2.98 16.43 -7.44
C LYS A 109 3.16 16.18 -5.93
N PRO A 110 3.05 17.20 -5.07
CA PRO A 110 3.10 16.98 -3.62
C PRO A 110 1.90 16.16 -3.16
N THR A 111 2.11 15.29 -2.17
CA THR A 111 1.04 14.62 -1.40
C THR A 111 0.82 15.43 -0.13
N ARG A 112 -0.42 15.84 0.17
CA ARG A 112 -0.73 16.48 1.46
C ARG A 112 -0.68 15.45 2.59
N PRO A 113 -0.36 15.84 3.83
CA PRO A 113 -0.46 14.93 4.96
C PRO A 113 -1.91 14.52 5.23
N TYR A 114 -2.07 13.36 5.86
CA TYR A 114 -3.35 12.91 6.41
C TYR A 114 -3.65 13.65 7.72
N HIS A 115 -4.89 14.09 7.88
CA HIS A 115 -5.40 14.72 9.09
C HIS A 115 -6.39 13.77 9.78
N PRO A 116 -6.13 13.34 11.02
CA PRO A 116 -7.07 12.52 11.78
C PRO A 116 -8.46 13.17 11.84
N GLY A 117 -9.50 12.38 11.62
CA GLY A 117 -10.89 12.83 11.60
C GLY A 117 -11.40 13.37 10.26
N GLN A 118 -10.54 13.44 9.22
CA GLN A 118 -11.04 13.73 7.87
C GLN A 118 -11.94 12.59 7.36
N PRO A 119 -12.90 12.87 6.46
CA PRO A 119 -13.72 11.82 5.86
C PRO A 119 -12.87 10.73 5.20
N LEU A 120 -13.23 9.47 5.48
CA LEU A 120 -12.63 8.30 4.86
C LEU A 120 -13.37 8.01 3.55
N VAL A 121 -12.61 7.81 2.48
CA VAL A 121 -13.14 7.47 1.15
C VAL A 121 -12.64 6.09 0.79
N SER A 122 -13.53 5.25 0.24
CA SER A 122 -13.19 3.89 -0.17
C SER A 122 -11.92 3.83 -1.02
N CYS A 123 -11.05 2.87 -0.71
CA CYS A 123 -9.80 2.65 -1.41
C CYS A 123 -9.98 2.30 -2.89
N PHE A 124 -11.18 1.95 -3.35
CA PHE A 124 -11.51 1.69 -4.76
C PHE A 124 -12.47 2.73 -5.38
N ALA A 125 -12.71 3.86 -4.69
CA ALA A 125 -13.42 5.00 -5.27
C ALA A 125 -12.63 5.63 -6.44
N PRO A 126 -13.26 6.49 -7.26
CA PRO A 126 -12.56 7.28 -8.28
C PRO A 126 -11.31 7.98 -7.73
N GLN A 127 -10.26 8.09 -8.55
CA GLN A 127 -8.94 8.54 -8.08
C GLN A 127 -8.97 9.95 -7.47
N ASP A 128 -9.79 10.83 -8.03
CA ASP A 128 -9.97 12.21 -7.61
C ASP A 128 -10.77 12.37 -6.31
N GLU A 129 -11.47 11.32 -5.89
CA GLU A 129 -12.19 11.26 -4.60
C GLU A 129 -11.32 10.66 -3.48
N ARG A 130 -10.39 9.75 -3.82
CA ARG A 130 -9.52 9.07 -2.85
C ARG A 130 -8.53 10.03 -2.17
N PHE A 131 -7.90 9.55 -1.09
CA PHE A 131 -6.77 10.25 -0.50
C PHE A 131 -5.72 10.58 -1.59
N PRO A 132 -5.25 11.85 -1.69
CA PRO A 132 -4.51 12.33 -2.86
C PRO A 132 -3.04 11.88 -2.83
N ASP A 133 -2.83 10.60 -3.05
CA ASP A 133 -1.59 9.85 -2.88
C ASP A 133 -0.52 10.09 -3.98
N ASN A 134 -0.66 11.12 -4.82
CA ASN A 134 0.21 11.52 -5.95
C ASN A 134 0.68 10.42 -6.94
N SER A 135 0.27 9.18 -6.74
CA SER A 135 0.53 8.03 -7.59
C SER A 135 -0.31 8.07 -8.86
N VAL A 136 0.13 7.34 -9.88
CA VAL A 136 -0.73 7.07 -11.03
C VAL A 136 -1.94 6.24 -10.60
N ASP A 137 -3.04 6.31 -11.34
CA ASP A 137 -4.21 5.52 -10.97
C ASP A 137 -3.93 4.03 -11.14
N MET A 138 -3.81 3.31 -10.03
CA MET A 138 -3.70 1.85 -9.98
C MET A 138 -5.07 1.18 -9.84
N GLY A 139 -6.17 1.95 -9.80
CA GLY A 139 -7.54 1.49 -9.58
C GLY A 139 -7.92 1.20 -8.13
N THR A 140 -6.94 1.08 -7.24
CA THR A 140 -7.13 1.00 -5.79
C THR A 140 -6.05 1.80 -5.07
N GLY A 141 -6.31 2.20 -3.83
CA GLY A 141 -5.32 2.78 -2.92
C GLY A 141 -4.35 1.72 -2.41
N TYR A 142 -3.26 2.17 -1.78
CA TYR A 142 -2.38 1.29 -1.03
C TYR A 142 -3.12 0.67 0.17
N ASP A 143 -2.78 -0.57 0.53
CA ASP A 143 -3.46 -1.38 1.56
C ASP A 143 -4.99 -1.53 1.38
N CYS A 144 -5.47 -1.50 0.14
CA CYS A 144 -6.88 -1.78 -0.16
C CYS A 144 -7.16 -3.28 -0.01
N PHE A 145 -7.77 -3.70 1.09
CA PHE A 145 -8.18 -5.08 1.34
C PHE A 145 -9.47 -5.38 0.59
N ASP A 146 -9.32 -5.56 -0.71
CA ASP A 146 -10.38 -5.92 -1.64
C ASP A 146 -9.78 -6.69 -2.81
N THR A 147 -10.55 -7.60 -3.41
CA THR A 147 -10.10 -8.38 -4.57
C THR A 147 -9.74 -7.51 -5.78
N ARG A 148 -10.30 -6.29 -5.88
CA ARG A 148 -9.89 -5.27 -6.88
C ARG A 148 -8.41 -4.91 -6.78
N SER A 149 -7.76 -5.12 -5.64
CA SER A 149 -6.31 -4.91 -5.46
C SER A 149 -5.45 -5.96 -6.19
N HIS A 150 -6.01 -7.13 -6.53
CA HIS A 150 -5.27 -8.18 -7.21
C HIS A 150 -4.78 -7.71 -8.58
N THR A 151 -3.50 -7.92 -8.87
CA THR A 151 -2.80 -7.39 -10.05
C THR A 151 -3.57 -7.56 -11.37
N LEU A 152 -4.23 -8.71 -11.56
CA LEU A 152 -4.93 -9.09 -12.79
C LEU A 152 -6.46 -9.11 -12.63
N ASP A 153 -7.02 -8.42 -11.64
CA ASP A 153 -8.47 -8.35 -11.47
C ASP A 153 -9.17 -7.78 -12.74
N PRO A 154 -10.16 -8.49 -13.31
CA PRO A 154 -10.77 -8.11 -14.59
C PRO A 154 -11.61 -6.81 -14.53
N ARG A 155 -11.96 -6.34 -13.33
CA ARG A 155 -12.65 -5.03 -13.15
C ARG A 155 -11.69 -3.86 -13.34
N ILE A 156 -10.39 -4.09 -13.25
CA ILE A 156 -9.37 -3.06 -13.43
C ILE A 156 -8.90 -3.08 -14.88
N GLN A 157 -9.36 -2.08 -15.64
CA GLN A 157 -9.17 -2.01 -17.10
C GLN A 157 -8.51 -0.69 -17.54
N GLY A 158 -8.13 -0.62 -18.81
CA GLY A 158 -7.57 0.57 -19.44
C GLY A 158 -6.25 1.01 -18.81
N ASN A 159 -6.09 2.32 -18.59
CA ASN A 159 -4.86 2.90 -18.03
C ASN A 159 -4.50 2.33 -16.66
N ARG A 160 -5.50 1.96 -15.83
CA ARG A 160 -5.26 1.37 -14.50
C ARG A 160 -4.56 0.02 -14.61
N HIS A 161 -5.02 -0.83 -15.53
CA HIS A 161 -4.37 -2.10 -15.84
C HIS A 161 -2.97 -1.89 -16.42
N ALA A 162 -2.84 -0.96 -17.38
CA ALA A 162 -1.56 -0.64 -18.00
C ALA A 162 -0.52 -0.17 -16.97
N ASN A 163 -0.92 0.64 -15.99
CA ASN A 163 -0.05 1.09 -14.90
C ASN A 163 0.41 -0.07 -14.02
N ARG A 164 -0.50 -0.99 -13.65
CA ARG A 164 -0.15 -2.21 -12.89
C ARG A 164 0.86 -3.07 -13.65
N MET A 165 0.66 -3.24 -14.95
CA MET A 165 1.56 -4.04 -15.80
C MET A 165 2.91 -3.36 -16.02
N LEU A 166 2.94 -2.03 -16.15
CA LEU A 166 4.19 -1.28 -16.20
C LEU A 166 5.01 -1.49 -14.93
N LEU A 167 4.37 -1.36 -13.76
CA LEU A 167 5.03 -1.59 -12.48
C LEU A 167 5.54 -3.03 -12.32
N LYS A 168 4.69 -4.02 -12.63
CA LYS A 168 5.03 -5.45 -12.53
C LYS A 168 6.22 -5.85 -13.41
N ASN A 169 6.33 -5.25 -14.59
CA ASN A 169 7.32 -5.62 -15.61
C ASN A 169 8.56 -4.69 -15.63
N THR A 170 8.76 -3.89 -14.58
CA THR A 170 9.92 -3.00 -14.46
C THR A 170 11.20 -3.75 -14.10
#